data_AF-A0A946MKQ3-F1
#
_entry.id   AF-A0A946MKQ3-F1
#
_cell.length_a   1.000
_cell.length_b   1.000
_cell.length_c   1.000
_cell.angle_alpha   90.00
_cell.angle_beta   90.00
_cell.angle_gamma   90.00
#
_symmetry.space_group_name_H-M   'P 1'
#
loop_
_entity.id
_entity.type
_entity.pdbx_description
1 polymer ?
#
loop_
_entity_poly.entity_id
_entity_poly.type
_entity_poly.pdbx_seq_one_letter_code
_entity_poly.pdbx_strand_id
1 'polypeptide(L)'
;MENLNISCLLNDLQTNDDPEIFDFSNIKIVEKVIKFHQSLPGYKPTPLVNLSCLANKLGISHLLVKDESQRFNLNAFKVLGASYAIAKVLGNRLNLGEEELIFDKILSAQPKFLNTTFVTATDGNHGRAVA
;
A
#
# COMPACT_ATOMS: atom_id res chain seq x y z
N MET A 1 27.38 -15.73 -22.11
CA MET A 1 26.49 -14.87 -21.30
C MET A 1 25.61 -14.13 -22.29
N GLU A 2 24.34 -14.53 -22.40
CA GLU A 2 23.39 -13.89 -23.33
C GLU A 2 23.15 -12.45 -22.90
N ASN A 3 23.36 -11.52 -23.84
CA ASN A 3 23.02 -10.11 -23.64
C ASN A 3 21.50 -10.01 -23.58
N LEU A 4 20.94 -9.76 -22.39
CA LEU A 4 19.54 -9.38 -22.23
C LEU A 4 19.33 -8.04 -22.94
N ASN A 5 18.72 -8.07 -24.12
CA ASN A 5 18.48 -6.88 -24.92
C ASN A 5 17.20 -6.20 -24.43
N ILE A 6 17.28 -5.49 -23.30
CA ILE A 6 16.17 -4.69 -22.78
C ILE A 6 16.16 -3.37 -23.55
N SER A 7 15.18 -3.20 -24.45
CA SER A 7 14.90 -1.90 -25.08
C SER A 7 13.86 -1.16 -24.25
N CYS A 8 14.20 0.04 -23.76
CA CYS A 8 13.26 0.96 -23.13
C CYS A 8 12.89 2.05 -24.14
N LEU A 9 11.59 2.26 -24.37
CA LEU A 9 11.10 3.42 -25.10
C LEU A 9 10.65 4.45 -24.07
N LEU A 10 11.48 5.48 -23.87
CA LEU A 10 11.16 6.61 -23.01
C LEU A 10 10.31 7.60 -23.81
N ASN A 11 9.08 7.85 -23.36
CA ASN A 11 8.32 8.99 -23.86
C ASN A 11 8.79 10.23 -23.11
N ASP A 12 9.07 11.30 -23.85
CA ASP A 12 9.42 12.60 -23.29
C ASP A 12 8.13 13.29 -22.81
N LEU A 13 7.57 12.78 -21.71
CA LEU A 13 6.47 13.41 -21.00
C LEU A 13 7.07 14.50 -20.10
N GLN A 14 7.33 15.68 -20.67
CA GLN A 14 7.63 16.86 -19.88
C GLN A 14 6.38 17.28 -19.09
N THR A 15 6.29 16.88 -17.82
CA THR A 15 5.36 17.49 -16.88
C THR A 15 6.11 18.61 -16.17
N ASN A 16 5.99 19.84 -16.69
CA ASN A 16 6.52 21.05 -16.04
C ASN A 16 5.73 21.46 -14.78
N ASP A 17 4.73 20.67 -14.40
CA ASP A 17 4.02 20.82 -13.15
C ASP A 17 4.70 19.88 -12.14
N ASP A 18 5.36 20.44 -11.13
CA ASP A 18 5.52 19.72 -9.87
C ASP A 18 4.08 19.47 -9.39
N PRO A 19 3.56 18.23 -9.43
CA PRO A 19 2.25 17.97 -8.86
C PRO A 19 2.33 18.44 -7.42
N GLU A 20 1.41 19.31 -6.98
CA GLU A 20 1.32 19.72 -5.58
C GLU A 20 1.53 18.48 -4.71
N ILE A 21 2.70 18.39 -4.06
CA ILE A 21 3.03 17.26 -3.21
C ILE A 21 2.14 17.44 -2.00
N PHE A 22 0.97 16.84 -2.05
CA PHE A 22 0.10 16.74 -0.90
C PHE A 22 0.92 16.21 0.28
N ASP A 23 0.90 16.90 1.42
CA ASP A 23 1.62 16.50 2.63
C ASP A 23 0.94 15.30 3.32
N PHE A 24 0.84 14.19 2.60
CA PHE A 24 0.50 12.87 3.15
C PHE A 24 1.70 12.26 3.89
N SER A 25 2.84 12.93 3.89
CA SER A 25 4.11 12.54 4.50
C SER A 25 4.26 12.92 5.98
N ASN A 26 3.26 13.56 6.59
CA ASN A 26 3.31 13.87 8.01
C ASN A 26 3.59 12.61 8.84
N ILE A 27 4.70 12.61 9.57
CA ILE A 27 5.19 11.45 10.31
C ILE A 27 4.14 10.88 11.28
N LYS A 28 3.32 11.74 11.88
CA LYS A 28 2.26 11.32 12.80
C LYS A 28 1.15 10.55 12.08
N ILE A 29 0.85 10.92 10.83
CA ILE A 29 -0.13 10.18 10.01
C ILE A 29 0.46 8.81 9.63
N VAL A 30 1.73 8.79 9.20
CA VAL A 30 2.43 7.55 8.84
C VAL A 30 2.48 6.57 10.01
N GLU A 31 2.81 7.05 11.22
CA GLU A 31 2.83 6.22 12.44
C GLU A 31 1.47 5.59 12.74
N LYS A 32 0.38 6.36 12.63
CA LYS A 32 -0.99 5.86 12.83
C LYS A 32 -1.35 4.80 11.79
N VAL A 33 -1.03 5.05 10.52
CA VAL A 33 -1.28 4.10 9.43
C VAL A 33 -0.50 2.82 9.67
N ILE A 34 0.78 2.90 10.06
CA ILE A 34 1.60 1.72 10.38
C ILE A 34 0.99 0.94 11.55
N LYS A 35 0.59 1.63 12.62
CA LYS A 35 -0.03 1.02 13.80
C LYS A 35 -1.31 0.26 13.46
N PHE A 36 -2.18 0.83 12.63
CA PHE A 36 -3.35 0.12 12.11
C PHE A 36 -2.94 -1.15 11.35
N HIS A 37 -2.00 -1.04 10.39
CA HIS A 37 -1.60 -2.19 9.60
C HIS A 37 -0.93 -3.29 10.42
N GLN A 38 -0.16 -2.92 11.45
CA GLN A 38 0.42 -3.88 12.39
C GLN A 38 -0.63 -4.67 13.17
N SER A 39 -1.85 -4.16 13.30
CA SER A 39 -2.97 -4.88 13.92
C SER A 39 -3.68 -5.85 12.96
N LEU A 40 -3.44 -5.77 11.65
CA LEU A 40 -4.04 -6.69 10.69
C LEU A 40 -3.41 -8.09 10.81
N PRO A 41 -4.23 -9.16 10.69
CA PRO A 41 -3.71 -10.51 10.73
C PRO A 41 -2.73 -10.76 9.58
N GLY A 42 -1.57 -11.33 9.91
CA GLY A 42 -0.53 -11.65 8.93
C GLY A 42 0.28 -10.44 8.43
N TYR A 43 0.17 -9.27 9.06
CA TYR A 43 1.04 -8.15 8.72
C TYR A 43 2.51 -8.50 8.93
N LYS A 44 3.32 -8.20 7.92
CA LYS A 44 4.78 -8.24 7.98
C LYS A 44 5.35 -7.17 7.03
N PRO A 45 6.45 -6.49 7.39
CA PRO A 45 7.20 -5.69 6.44
C PRO A 45 7.64 -6.53 5.23
N THR A 46 7.34 -6.05 4.03
CA THR A 46 7.77 -6.66 2.77
C THR A 46 9.26 -6.46 2.53
N PRO A 47 9.95 -7.35 1.80
CA PRO A 47 11.38 -7.24 1.55
C PRO A 47 11.77 -5.95 0.81
N LEU A 48 12.95 -5.41 1.14
CA LEU A 48 13.66 -4.44 0.31
C LEU A 48 14.86 -5.15 -0.30
N VAL A 49 14.71 -5.59 -1.55
CA VAL A 49 15.68 -6.44 -2.25
C VAL A 49 16.79 -5.56 -2.83
N ASN A 50 18.04 -5.88 -2.51
CA ASN A 50 19.21 -5.20 -3.07
C ASN A 50 19.71 -5.95 -4.32
N LEU A 51 19.64 -5.30 -5.48
CA LEU A 51 20.07 -5.85 -6.77
C LEU A 51 21.46 -5.36 -7.16
N SER A 52 22.45 -5.60 -6.30
CA SER A 52 23.82 -5.07 -6.44
C SER A 52 24.50 -5.43 -7.77
N CYS A 53 24.32 -6.66 -8.26
CA CYS A 53 24.89 -7.07 -9.55
C CYS A 53 24.31 -6.27 -10.74
N LEU A 54 23.02 -5.94 -10.69
CA LEU A 54 22.38 -5.13 -11.73
C LEU A 54 22.77 -3.66 -11.59
N ALA A 55 22.86 -3.13 -10.36
CA ALA A 55 23.36 -1.78 -10.09
C ALA A 55 24.77 -1.57 -10.70
N ASN A 56 25.68 -2.52 -10.49
CA ASN A 56 27.03 -2.49 -11.07
C ASN A 56 27.00 -2.49 -12.60
N LYS A 57 26.13 -3.30 -13.23
CA LYS A 57 25.99 -3.34 -14.69
C LYS A 57 25.44 -2.03 -15.26
N LEU A 58 24.60 -1.33 -14.51
CA LEU A 58 24.00 -0.04 -14.89
C LEU A 58 24.89 1.16 -14.54
N GLY A 59 25.99 0.97 -13.80
CA GLY A 59 26.87 2.05 -13.36
C GLY A 59 26.28 2.96 -12.26
N ILE A 60 25.31 2.45 -11.48
CA ILE A 60 24.68 3.18 -10.35
C ILE A 60 25.10 2.60 -9.00
N SER A 61 25.03 3.39 -7.93
CA SER A 61 25.47 2.96 -6.58
C SER A 61 24.59 1.87 -5.98
N HIS A 62 23.27 2.06 -6.02
CA HIS A 62 22.31 1.12 -5.43
C HIS A 62 21.05 1.00 -6.29
N LEU A 63 20.58 -0.23 -6.41
CA LEU A 63 19.25 -0.54 -6.95
C LEU A 63 18.49 -1.36 -5.92
N LEU A 64 17.50 -0.73 -5.30
CA LEU A 64 16.67 -1.33 -4.27
C LEU A 64 15.25 -1.50 -4.80
N VAL A 65 14.68 -2.69 -4.65
CA VAL A 65 13.31 -2.99 -5.07
C VAL A 65 12.48 -3.34 -3.85
N LYS A 66 11.42 -2.57 -3.60
CA LYS A 66 10.44 -2.88 -2.56
C LYS A 66 9.48 -3.95 -3.08
N ASP A 67 9.63 -5.18 -2.61
CA ASP A 67 8.88 -6.34 -3.11
C ASP A 67 7.50 -6.46 -2.43
N GLU A 68 6.51 -5.77 -2.99
CA GLU A 68 5.12 -5.81 -2.51
C GLU A 68 4.33 -7.04 -2.99
N SER A 69 4.93 -7.98 -3.73
CA SER A 69 4.26 -9.24 -4.08
C SER A 69 3.89 -10.07 -2.84
N GLN A 70 4.67 -9.90 -1.76
CA GLN A 70 4.47 -10.61 -0.49
C GLN A 70 3.48 -9.90 0.45
N ARG A 71 2.94 -8.74 0.06
CA ARG A 71 2.05 -7.95 0.90
C ARG A 71 0.74 -8.72 1.15
N PHE A 72 0.56 -9.20 2.38
CA PHE A 72 -0.59 -10.01 2.82
C PHE A 72 -0.90 -11.22 1.91
N ASN A 73 0.09 -11.73 1.17
CA ASN A 73 -0.09 -12.77 0.13
C ASN A 73 -1.12 -12.39 -0.96
N LEU A 74 -1.31 -11.08 -1.20
CA LEU A 74 -2.23 -10.55 -2.21
C LEU A 74 -1.52 -10.17 -3.53
N ASN A 75 -0.23 -10.48 -3.67
CA ASN A 75 0.55 -10.20 -4.87
C ASN A 75 0.53 -8.72 -5.33
N ALA A 76 0.19 -7.80 -4.42
CA ALA A 76 0.03 -6.38 -4.68
C ALA A 76 -0.05 -5.56 -3.38
N PHE A 77 0.30 -4.28 -3.46
CA PHE A 77 0.31 -3.37 -2.32
C PHE A 77 -1.05 -2.75 -1.96
N LYS A 78 -2.06 -2.83 -2.85
CA LYS A 78 -3.28 -2.01 -2.78
C LYS A 78 -4.16 -2.27 -1.55
N VAL A 79 -3.97 -3.40 -0.87
CA VAL A 79 -4.61 -3.69 0.42
C VAL A 79 -4.27 -2.67 1.50
N LEU A 80 -3.09 -2.03 1.44
CA LEU A 80 -2.73 -1.00 2.42
C LEU A 80 -3.72 0.18 2.38
N GLY A 81 -3.99 0.68 1.18
CA GLY A 81 -4.95 1.78 1.00
C GLY A 81 -6.40 1.35 1.27
N ALA A 82 -6.80 0.21 0.69
CA ALA A 82 -8.18 -0.27 0.80
C ALA A 82 -8.58 -0.58 2.25
N SER A 83 -7.75 -1.35 2.97
CA SER A 83 -8.04 -1.73 4.36
C SER A 83 -8.08 -0.52 5.30
N TYR A 84 -7.17 0.44 5.15
CA TYR A 84 -7.15 1.64 5.99
C TYR A 84 -8.33 2.58 5.69
N ALA A 85 -8.70 2.76 4.42
CA ALA A 85 -9.87 3.56 4.04
C ALA A 85 -11.18 2.94 4.57
N ILE A 86 -11.35 1.63 4.40
CA ILE A 86 -12.49 0.88 4.96
C ILE A 86 -12.50 1.02 6.48
N ALA A 87 -11.36 0.84 7.13
CA ALA A 87 -11.24 1.00 8.58
C ALA A 87 -11.68 2.40 9.02
N LYS A 88 -11.20 3.48 8.39
CA LYS A 88 -11.62 4.86 8.69
C LYS A 88 -13.14 5.03 8.56
N VAL A 89 -13.78 4.50 7.51
CA VAL A 89 -15.24 4.57 7.33
C VAL A 89 -15.96 3.85 8.47
N LEU A 90 -15.53 2.64 8.81
CA LEU A 90 -16.15 1.84 9.88
C LEU A 90 -15.89 2.45 11.26
N GLY A 91 -14.68 2.94 11.52
CA GLY A 91 -14.29 3.61 12.76
C GLY A 91 -15.09 4.88 13.00
N ASN A 92 -15.33 5.68 11.96
CA ASN A 92 -16.19 6.86 12.05
C ASN A 92 -17.63 6.48 12.45
N ARG A 93 -18.18 5.38 11.92
CA ARG A 93 -19.53 4.89 12.32
C ARG A 93 -19.58 4.40 13.78
N LEU A 94 -18.43 4.03 14.35
CA LEU A 94 -18.29 3.64 15.74
C LEU A 94 -17.91 4.81 16.66
N ASN A 95 -17.75 6.03 16.12
CA ASN A 95 -17.21 7.20 16.82
C ASN A 95 -15.83 6.94 17.45
N LEU A 96 -14.97 6.17 16.78
CA LEU A 96 -13.61 5.93 17.22
C LEU A 96 -12.70 7.10 16.85
N GLY A 97 -11.83 7.49 17.78
CA GLY A 97 -10.71 8.36 17.47
C GLY A 97 -9.67 7.65 16.59
N GLU A 98 -8.80 8.43 15.94
CA GLU A 98 -7.76 7.87 15.05
C GLU A 98 -6.81 6.91 15.77
N GLU A 99 -6.55 7.14 17.06
CA GLU A 99 -5.68 6.27 17.89
C GLU A 99 -6.32 4.93 18.24
N GLU A 100 -7.64 4.83 18.11
CA GLU A 100 -8.44 3.66 18.42
C GLU A 100 -8.75 2.82 17.17
N LEU A 101 -8.24 3.25 16.01
CA LEU A 101 -8.43 2.57 14.74
C LEU A 101 -7.54 1.32 14.65
N ILE A 102 -7.98 0.25 15.29
CA ILE A 102 -7.30 -1.05 15.39
C ILE A 102 -8.24 -2.13 14.84
N PHE A 103 -7.68 -3.08 14.08
CA PHE A 103 -8.46 -4.11 13.38
C PHE A 103 -9.42 -4.87 14.30
N ASP A 104 -8.92 -5.41 15.42
CA ASP A 104 -9.75 -6.20 16.36
C ASP A 104 -10.91 -5.40 16.95
N LYS A 105 -10.70 -4.10 17.20
CA LYS A 105 -11.76 -3.22 17.72
C LYS A 105 -12.88 -3.05 16.69
N ILE A 106 -12.52 -2.85 15.42
CA ILE A 106 -13.47 -2.77 14.31
C ILE A 106 -14.19 -4.12 14.13
N LEU A 107 -13.43 -5.22 14.14
CA LEU A 107 -13.95 -6.57 13.97
C LEU A 107 -14.94 -6.96 15.08
N SER A 108 -14.68 -6.59 16.34
CA SER A 108 -15.60 -6.84 17.46
C SER A 108 -16.98 -6.21 17.28
N ALA A 109 -17.09 -5.17 16.45
CA ALA A 109 -18.33 -4.47 16.15
C ALA A 109 -19.01 -4.96 14.86
N GLN A 110 -18.55 -6.06 14.26
CA GLN A 110 -19.06 -6.62 12.99
C GLN A 110 -20.59 -6.65 12.86
N PRO A 111 -21.40 -6.99 13.89
CA PRO A 111 -22.86 -6.98 13.76
C PRO A 111 -23.45 -5.63 13.36
N LYS A 112 -22.77 -4.52 13.67
CA LYS A 112 -23.20 -3.15 13.30
C LYS A 112 -23.00 -2.85 11.81
N PHE A 113 -22.28 -3.71 11.08
CA PHE A 113 -21.89 -3.47 9.70
C PHE A 113 -22.55 -4.43 8.70
N LEU A 114 -23.46 -5.31 9.14
CA LEU A 114 -24.07 -6.34 8.29
C LEU A 114 -24.76 -5.79 7.03
N ASN A 115 -25.29 -4.56 7.08
CA ASN A 115 -25.93 -3.88 5.95
C ASN A 115 -24.99 -2.90 5.22
N THR A 116 -23.67 -3.03 5.42
CA THR A 116 -22.67 -2.17 4.76
C THR A 116 -22.15 -2.85 3.51
N THR A 117 -22.23 -2.14 2.38
CA THR A 117 -21.68 -2.62 1.11
C THR A 117 -20.64 -1.63 0.62
N PHE A 118 -19.43 -2.13 0.36
CA PHE A 118 -18.40 -1.39 -0.35
C PHE A 118 -18.50 -1.73 -1.84
N VAL A 119 -18.47 -0.71 -2.70
CA VAL A 119 -18.56 -0.86 -4.16
C VAL A 119 -17.34 -0.22 -4.77
N THR A 120 -16.69 -0.92 -5.70
CA THR A 120 -15.51 -0.42 -6.42
C THR A 120 -15.42 -1.00 -7.83
N ALA A 121 -14.88 -0.24 -8.77
CA ALA A 121 -14.48 -0.72 -10.08
C ALA A 121 -12.97 -0.97 -10.09
N THR A 122 -12.51 -2.01 -10.78
CA THR A 122 -11.08 -2.33 -10.81
C THR A 122 -10.68 -3.20 -12.00
N ASP A 123 -9.43 -3.07 -12.42
CA ASP A 123 -8.77 -4.05 -13.30
C ASP A 123 -8.19 -5.26 -12.53
N GLY A 124 -8.34 -5.31 -11.19
CA GLY A 124 -7.94 -6.47 -10.38
C GLY A 124 -7.53 -6.10 -8.95
N ASN A 125 -6.28 -5.66 -8.77
CA ASN A 125 -5.65 -5.51 -7.46
C ASN A 125 -6.41 -4.65 -6.45
N HIS A 126 -7.18 -3.64 -6.91
CA HIS A 126 -7.93 -2.78 -6.00
C HIS A 126 -9.21 -3.47 -5.51
N GLY A 127 -9.99 -4.10 -6.40
CA GLY A 127 -11.18 -4.86 -5.99
C GLY A 127 -10.83 -6.06 -5.14
N ARG A 128 -9.74 -6.78 -5.46
CA ARG A 128 -9.22 -7.86 -4.59
C ARG A 128 -8.82 -7.35 -3.21
N ALA A 129 -8.40 -6.10 -3.09
CA ALA A 129 -8.03 -5.48 -1.83
C ALA A 129 -9.23 -4.96 -1.02
N VAL A 130 -10.35 -4.65 -1.69
CA VAL A 130 -11.61 -4.22 -1.06
C VAL A 130 -12.47 -5.40 -0.61
N ALA A 131 -12.43 -6.52 -1.35
CA ALA A 131 -13.10 -7.77 -1.03
C ALA A 131 -12.38 -8.55 0.08
#